data_AF-A0A421CB57-F1
#
_entry.id   AF-A0A421CB57-F1
#
_cell.length_a   1.000
_cell.length_b   1.000
_cell.length_c   1.000
_cell.angle_alpha   90.00
_cell.angle_beta   90.00
_cell.angle_gamma   90.00
#
_symmetry.space_group_name_H-M   'P 1'
#
loop_
_entity.id
_entity.type
_entity.pdbx_description
1 polymer ?
#
loop_
_entity_poly.entity_id
_entity_poly.type
_entity_poly.pdbx_seq_one_letter_code
_entity_poly.pdbx_strand_id
1 'polypeptide(L)'
;MKRSIATAILVTVLAVSCLSRNPTIEAYRKDFYSINFMDVENLSVKLTTEKIDISRNEKRMLNDGDILVYLTDEDRLGKMVILELDKNESGMLLFDFVTYDKDGKVFTEKKDVKFNSSYVFDFDKGIFPKEIEGVKLWWHSIDDIEMYLVPWAPTKLLKYPNAEMN
;
A
#
# COMPACT_ATOMS: atom_id res chain seq x y z
N MET A 1 -38.85 -27.26 -52.37
CA MET A 1 -38.71 -26.39 -51.20
C MET A 1 -38.14 -27.18 -50.03
N LYS A 2 -36.87 -26.95 -49.65
CA LYS A 2 -36.32 -27.37 -48.35
C LYS A 2 -35.48 -26.21 -47.83
N ARG A 3 -35.99 -25.52 -46.80
CA ARG A 3 -35.29 -24.46 -46.09
C ARG A 3 -34.40 -25.11 -45.03
N SER A 4 -33.09 -25.03 -45.19
CA SER A 4 -32.15 -25.34 -44.10
C SER A 4 -32.02 -24.10 -43.22
N ILE A 5 -32.48 -24.21 -41.97
CA ILE A 5 -32.26 -23.19 -40.93
C ILE A 5 -30.95 -23.55 -40.26
N ALA A 6 -29.88 -22.82 -40.57
CA ALA A 6 -28.63 -22.89 -39.83
C ALA A 6 -28.86 -22.23 -38.47
N THR A 7 -28.92 -23.04 -37.41
CA THR A 7 -28.99 -22.54 -36.04
C THR A 7 -27.56 -22.29 -35.57
N ALA A 8 -27.12 -21.04 -35.59
CA ALA A 8 -25.87 -20.64 -34.97
C ALA A 8 -26.09 -20.53 -33.47
N ILE A 9 -25.66 -21.55 -32.72
CA ILE A 9 -25.56 -21.48 -31.26
C ILE A 9 -24.31 -20.64 -30.97
N LEU A 10 -24.50 -19.37 -30.67
CA LEU A 10 -23.45 -18.51 -30.15
C LEU A 10 -23.24 -18.86 -28.68
N VAL A 11 -22.30 -19.77 -28.40
CA VAL A 11 -21.83 -19.99 -27.03
C VAL A 11 -20.89 -18.84 -26.68
N THR A 12 -21.42 -17.81 -26.03
CA THR A 12 -20.59 -16.82 -25.34
C THR A 12 -19.94 -17.49 -24.14
N VAL A 13 -18.72 -18.00 -24.34
CA VAL A 13 -17.83 -18.35 -23.23
C VAL A 13 -17.42 -17.03 -22.57
N LEU A 14 -18.16 -16.61 -21.56
CA LEU A 14 -17.67 -15.66 -20.57
C LEU A 14 -16.54 -16.38 -19.83
N ALA A 15 -15.32 -16.22 -20.34
CA ALA A 15 -14.12 -16.48 -19.56
C ALA A 15 -14.10 -15.44 -18.43
N VAL A 16 -14.86 -15.72 -17.36
CA VAL A 16 -14.56 -15.15 -16.05
C VAL A 16 -13.20 -15.72 -15.73
N SER A 17 -12.17 -14.94 -16.00
CA SER A 17 -10.85 -15.18 -15.46
C SER A 17 -10.98 -15.08 -13.94
N CYS A 18 -11.32 -16.20 -13.32
CA CYS A 18 -10.97 -16.46 -11.94
C CYS A 18 -9.44 -16.54 -11.88
N LEU A 19 -8.78 -15.39 -12.05
CA LEU A 19 -7.53 -15.15 -11.33
C LEU A 19 -7.90 -15.40 -9.88
N SER A 20 -7.32 -16.43 -9.28
CA SER A 20 -7.46 -16.74 -7.87
C SER A 20 -6.93 -15.55 -7.07
N ARG A 21 -7.77 -14.54 -6.87
CA ARG A 21 -7.43 -13.38 -6.04
C ARG A 21 -7.39 -13.88 -4.61
N ASN A 22 -6.29 -13.62 -3.91
CA ASN A 22 -6.17 -13.96 -2.51
C ASN A 22 -7.27 -13.18 -1.74
N PRO A 23 -8.29 -13.86 -1.18
CA PRO A 23 -9.45 -13.20 -0.59
C PRO A 23 -9.06 -12.27 0.58
N THR A 24 -7.98 -12.61 1.29
CA THR A 24 -7.43 -11.79 2.37
C THR A 24 -6.88 -10.46 1.84
N ILE A 25 -6.11 -10.49 0.75
CA ILE A 25 -5.58 -9.27 0.11
C ILE A 25 -6.72 -8.38 -0.40
N GLU A 26 -7.76 -8.97 -0.99
CA GLU A 26 -8.92 -8.20 -1.46
C GLU A 26 -9.72 -7.58 -0.30
N ALA A 27 -9.76 -8.23 0.87
CA ALA A 27 -10.35 -7.65 2.08
C ALA A 27 -9.55 -6.43 2.54
N TYR A 28 -8.22 -6.53 2.64
CA TYR A 28 -7.36 -5.39 3.00
C TYR A 28 -7.51 -4.23 2.03
N ARG A 29 -7.62 -4.51 0.73
CA ARG A 29 -7.89 -3.49 -0.29
C ARG A 29 -9.24 -2.83 -0.10
N LYS A 30 -10.29 -3.59 0.20
CA LYS A 30 -11.63 -3.04 0.43
C LYS A 30 -11.60 -2.04 1.59
N ASP A 31 -10.95 -2.39 2.69
CA ASP A 31 -10.82 -1.51 3.86
C ASP A 31 -9.97 -0.28 3.50
N PHE A 32 -8.85 -0.49 2.84
CA PHE A 32 -7.98 0.58 2.34
C PHE A 32 -8.71 1.59 1.46
N TYR A 33 -9.50 1.14 0.49
CA TYR A 33 -10.24 2.02 -0.42
C TYR A 33 -11.48 2.66 0.22
N SER A 34 -11.93 2.19 1.38
CA SER A 34 -13.01 2.85 2.13
C SER A 34 -12.58 4.14 2.82
N ILE A 35 -11.28 4.24 3.17
CA ILE A 35 -10.67 5.45 3.75
C ILE A 35 -10.55 6.51 2.66
N ASN A 36 -11.07 7.70 2.87
CA ASN A 36 -10.99 8.79 1.90
C ASN A 36 -9.96 9.87 2.31
N PHE A 37 -9.78 10.88 1.47
CA PHE A 37 -8.85 11.98 1.75
C PHE A 37 -9.16 12.69 3.08
N MET A 38 -10.43 12.81 3.47
CA MET A 38 -10.81 13.47 4.71
C MET A 38 -10.43 12.68 5.96
N ASP A 39 -10.52 11.36 5.89
CA ASP A 39 -10.02 10.50 6.98
C ASP A 39 -8.51 10.67 7.17
N VAL A 40 -7.77 10.75 6.06
CA VAL A 40 -6.32 10.99 6.02
C VAL A 40 -5.98 12.39 6.54
N GLU A 41 -6.68 13.43 6.08
CA GLU A 41 -6.48 14.82 6.51
C GLU A 41 -6.73 15.01 8.00
N ASN A 42 -7.78 14.40 8.55
CA ASN A 42 -8.09 14.44 9.98
C ASN A 42 -6.98 13.83 10.86
N LEU A 43 -6.18 12.91 10.31
CA LEU A 43 -5.05 12.30 11.01
C LEU A 43 -3.73 13.06 10.82
N SER A 44 -3.67 14.01 9.89
CA SER A 44 -2.43 14.73 9.54
C SER A 44 -1.74 15.39 10.75
N VAL A 45 -2.53 15.91 11.71
CA VAL A 45 -2.04 16.55 12.93
C VAL A 45 -1.34 15.59 13.90
N LYS A 46 -1.52 14.28 13.72
CA LYS A 46 -0.91 13.22 14.54
C LYS A 46 0.29 12.56 13.88
N LEU A 47 0.63 12.94 12.65
CA LEU A 47 1.76 12.37 11.92
C LEU A 47 3.08 12.75 12.61
N THR A 48 3.99 11.78 12.72
CA THR A 48 5.27 11.96 13.40
C THR A 48 6.44 11.56 12.50
N THR A 49 7.65 11.97 12.88
CA THR A 49 8.90 11.50 12.26
C THR A 49 9.46 10.27 12.99
N GLU A 50 8.67 9.62 13.85
CA GLU A 50 9.13 8.44 14.58
C GLU A 50 9.20 7.23 13.64
N LYS A 51 10.23 6.41 13.82
CA LYS A 51 10.35 5.14 13.11
C LYS A 51 9.32 4.15 13.67
N ILE A 52 8.75 3.31 12.80
CA ILE A 52 7.90 2.20 13.21
C ILE A 52 8.73 0.92 13.21
N ASP A 53 8.68 0.17 14.32
CA ASP A 53 9.34 -1.12 14.46
C ASP A 53 8.58 -2.19 13.68
N ILE A 54 9.27 -2.85 12.76
CA ILE A 54 8.76 -3.96 11.94
C ILE A 54 9.63 -5.22 12.08
N SER A 55 10.48 -5.24 13.10
CA SER A 55 11.41 -6.33 13.41
C SER A 55 10.68 -7.66 13.63
N ARG A 56 11.39 -8.79 13.50
CA ARG A 56 10.86 -10.14 13.79
C ARG A 56 10.88 -10.44 15.28
N ASN A 57 10.23 -9.60 16.09
CA ASN A 57 10.18 -9.75 17.54
C ASN A 57 8.85 -9.21 18.10
N GLU A 58 8.70 -9.30 19.42
CA GLU A 58 7.50 -8.86 20.15
C GLU A 58 7.21 -7.37 20.08
N LYS A 59 8.15 -6.55 19.60
CA LYS A 59 8.00 -5.10 19.44
C LYS A 59 7.44 -4.72 18.08
N ARG A 60 7.25 -5.68 17.16
CA ARG A 60 6.66 -5.45 15.84
C ARG A 60 5.34 -4.71 15.96
N MET A 61 5.24 -3.57 15.27
CA MET A 61 4.09 -2.67 15.33
C MET A 61 3.15 -2.83 14.12
N LEU A 62 3.65 -3.39 13.01
CA LEU A 62 2.90 -3.57 11.76
C LEU A 62 2.72 -5.05 11.41
N ASN A 63 1.58 -5.36 10.81
CA ASN A 63 1.21 -6.67 10.26
C ASN A 63 0.55 -6.49 8.88
N ASP A 64 0.33 -7.62 8.21
CA ASP A 64 -0.52 -7.69 7.01
C ASP A 64 -1.89 -7.04 7.30
N GLY A 65 -2.35 -6.22 6.36
CA GLY A 65 -3.60 -5.46 6.44
C GLY A 65 -3.50 -4.12 7.14
N ASP A 66 -2.40 -3.83 7.85
CA ASP A 66 -2.23 -2.53 8.49
C ASP A 66 -2.11 -1.42 7.43
N ILE A 67 -2.74 -0.29 7.74
CA ILE A 67 -2.74 0.91 6.90
C ILE A 67 -1.88 1.97 7.57
N LEU A 68 -1.07 2.66 6.78
CA LEU A 68 -0.30 3.82 7.19
C LEU A 68 -0.86 5.06 6.51
N VAL A 69 -0.85 6.17 7.23
CA VAL A 69 -1.06 7.51 6.70
C VAL A 69 0.29 8.22 6.69
N TYR A 70 0.55 9.01 5.66
CA TYR A 70 1.79 9.75 5.53
C TYR A 70 1.59 11.17 4.99
N LEU A 71 2.58 12.01 5.27
CA LEU A 71 2.80 13.32 4.68
C LEU A 71 4.16 13.30 3.99
N THR A 72 4.20 13.60 2.70
CA THR A 72 5.45 13.70 1.93
C THR A 72 6.14 15.05 2.15
N ASP A 73 7.34 15.20 1.61
CA ASP A 73 8.10 16.45 1.67
C ASP A 73 7.61 17.53 0.70
N GLU A 74 6.77 17.17 -0.27
CA GLU A 74 6.03 18.09 -1.14
C GLU A 74 4.66 18.51 -0.55
N ASP A 75 4.46 18.33 0.75
CA ASP A 75 3.20 18.60 1.48
C ASP A 75 1.99 17.83 0.93
N ARG A 76 2.20 16.60 0.41
CA ARG A 76 1.11 15.73 -0.03
C ARG A 76 0.77 14.69 1.02
N LEU A 77 -0.51 14.54 1.30
CA LEU A 77 -1.01 13.50 2.18
C LEU A 77 -1.29 12.23 1.38
N GLY A 78 -1.12 11.08 2.03
CA GLY A 78 -1.44 9.82 1.40
C GLY A 78 -1.60 8.69 2.39
N LYS A 79 -1.88 7.51 1.84
CA LYS A 79 -2.08 6.28 2.58
C LYS A 79 -1.48 5.10 1.85
N MET A 80 -1.06 4.11 2.63
CA MET A 80 -0.46 2.86 2.15
C MET A 80 -1.08 1.69 2.92
N VAL A 81 -1.38 0.59 2.23
CA VAL A 81 -1.80 -0.66 2.87
C VAL A 81 -0.73 -1.72 2.68
N ILE A 82 -0.37 -2.40 3.77
CA ILE A 82 0.55 -3.52 3.76
C ILE A 82 -0.23 -4.77 3.37
N LEU A 83 0.05 -5.32 2.19
CA LEU A 83 -0.63 -6.53 1.70
C LEU A 83 0.06 -7.80 2.17
N GLU A 84 1.39 -7.80 2.16
CA GLU A 84 2.21 -8.87 2.74
C GLU A 84 3.48 -8.26 3.33
N LEU A 85 3.77 -8.57 4.59
CA LEU A 85 4.94 -8.14 5.34
C LEU A 85 5.83 -9.33 5.69
N ASP A 86 7.03 -9.34 5.13
CA ASP A 86 8.10 -10.26 5.52
C ASP A 86 7.68 -11.74 5.47
N LYS A 87 6.86 -12.07 4.48
CA LYS A 87 6.31 -13.41 4.28
C LYS A 87 7.44 -14.43 4.15
N ASN A 88 7.36 -15.50 4.93
CA ASN A 88 8.38 -16.55 5.01
C ASN A 88 9.80 -16.00 5.27
N GLU A 89 9.92 -14.97 6.11
CA GLU A 89 11.22 -14.39 6.50
C GLU A 89 12.04 -13.86 5.31
N SER A 90 11.37 -13.45 4.24
CA SER A 90 12.02 -13.00 3.01
C SER A 90 12.51 -11.55 3.04
N GLY A 91 12.12 -10.76 4.05
CA GLY A 91 12.34 -9.31 4.05
C GLY A 91 11.56 -8.58 2.94
N MET A 92 10.56 -9.23 2.36
CA MET A 92 9.71 -8.68 1.31
C MET A 92 8.63 -7.78 1.90
N LEU A 93 8.28 -6.70 1.21
CA LEU A 93 7.00 -6.05 1.39
C LEU A 93 6.23 -6.05 0.07
N LEU A 94 4.93 -6.26 0.17
CA LEU A 94 3.96 -5.99 -0.88
C LEU A 94 2.98 -4.94 -0.35
N PHE A 95 2.77 -3.86 -1.10
CA PHE A 95 1.87 -2.80 -0.69
C PHE A 95 1.16 -2.12 -1.86
N ASP A 96 0.01 -1.51 -1.57
CA ASP A 96 -0.66 -0.53 -2.44
C ASP A 96 -0.57 0.85 -1.77
N PHE A 97 -0.58 1.93 -2.54
CA PHE A 97 -0.62 3.29 -1.98
C PHE A 97 -1.40 4.27 -2.85
N VAL A 98 -1.86 5.35 -2.21
CA VAL A 98 -2.50 6.51 -2.84
C VAL A 98 -1.95 7.78 -2.19
N THR A 99 -1.39 8.66 -3.01
CA THR A 99 -1.00 10.03 -2.65
C THR A 99 -2.00 11.00 -3.27
N TYR A 100 -2.49 11.95 -2.47
CA TYR A 100 -3.44 12.98 -2.87
C TYR A 100 -2.75 14.31 -3.14
N ASP A 101 -3.30 15.12 -4.04
CA ASP A 101 -2.94 16.53 -4.17
C ASP A 101 -3.59 17.37 -3.05
N LYS A 102 -3.32 18.68 -3.05
CA LYS A 102 -3.84 19.61 -2.05
C LYS A 102 -5.36 19.81 -2.11
N ASP A 103 -6.01 19.42 -3.20
CA ASP A 103 -7.46 19.45 -3.37
C ASP A 103 -8.11 18.11 -2.98
N GLY A 104 -7.32 17.14 -2.52
CA GLY A 104 -7.78 15.80 -2.14
C GLY A 104 -8.03 14.86 -3.31
N LYS A 105 -7.59 15.21 -4.53
CA LYS A 105 -7.68 14.31 -5.69
C LYS A 105 -6.48 13.37 -5.70
N VAL A 106 -6.66 12.19 -6.29
CA VAL A 106 -5.55 11.24 -6.46
C VAL A 106 -4.50 11.88 -7.38
N PHE A 107 -3.31 12.10 -6.83
CA PHE A 107 -2.13 12.58 -7.55
C PHE A 107 -1.35 11.40 -8.13
N THR A 108 -1.01 10.44 -7.28
CA THR A 108 -0.28 9.22 -7.65
C THR A 108 -0.89 8.02 -6.92
N GLU A 109 -1.09 6.91 -7.62
CA GLU A 109 -1.53 5.64 -7.06
C GLU A 109 -0.76 4.49 -7.73
N LYS A 110 -0.37 3.49 -6.95
CA LYS A 110 0.08 2.19 -7.49
C LYS A 110 -0.41 1.03 -6.65
N LYS A 111 -0.56 -0.10 -7.33
CA LYS A 111 -0.90 -1.39 -6.72
C LYS A 111 0.23 -2.38 -6.91
N ASP A 112 0.30 -3.37 -6.04
CA ASP A 112 1.24 -4.49 -6.05
C ASP A 112 2.70 -4.01 -6.11
N VAL A 113 3.03 -2.94 -5.38
CA VAL A 113 4.41 -2.48 -5.26
C VAL A 113 5.15 -3.48 -4.38
N LYS A 114 6.14 -4.14 -4.99
CA LYS A 114 6.90 -5.23 -4.36
C LYS A 114 8.38 -4.99 -4.48
N PHE A 115 9.09 -5.27 -3.40
CA PHE A 115 10.55 -5.32 -3.38
C PHE A 115 10.98 -6.21 -2.20
N ASN A 116 12.27 -6.54 -2.16
CA ASN A 116 12.91 -7.25 -1.06
C ASN A 116 14.01 -6.37 -0.48
N SER A 117 14.22 -6.41 0.83
CA SER A 117 15.31 -5.73 1.56
C SER A 117 15.25 -4.18 1.56
N SER A 118 16.25 -3.53 2.15
CA SER A 118 16.29 -2.08 2.37
C SER A 118 16.13 -1.26 1.09
N TYR A 119 15.17 -0.34 1.06
CA TYR A 119 14.88 0.51 -0.09
C TYR A 119 14.33 1.86 0.35
N VAL A 120 14.47 2.82 -0.55
CA VAL A 120 13.87 4.13 -0.44
C VAL A 120 12.78 4.25 -1.51
N PHE A 121 11.59 4.72 -1.13
CA PHE A 121 10.48 4.91 -2.07
C PHE A 121 9.95 6.34 -2.01
N ASP A 122 9.81 6.92 -3.19
CA ASP A 122 9.28 8.26 -3.40
C ASP A 122 7.77 8.14 -3.66
N PHE A 123 6.95 8.51 -2.67
CA PHE A 123 5.48 8.41 -2.75
C PHE A 123 4.83 9.46 -3.66
N ASP A 124 5.53 10.56 -3.94
CA ASP A 124 5.04 11.57 -4.87
C ASP A 124 5.20 11.08 -6.31
N LYS A 125 6.35 10.49 -6.63
CA LYS A 125 6.64 9.96 -7.98
C LYS A 125 6.20 8.51 -8.16
N GLY A 126 5.98 7.79 -7.07
CA GLY A 126 5.71 6.35 -7.05
C GLY A 126 6.86 5.49 -7.57
N ILE A 127 8.11 5.88 -7.35
CA ILE A 127 9.29 5.17 -7.89
C ILE A 127 10.31 4.85 -6.82
N PHE A 128 11.14 3.85 -7.11
CA PHE A 128 12.44 3.65 -6.45
C PHE A 128 13.44 4.58 -7.15
N PRO A 129 13.90 5.65 -6.48
CA PRO A 129 14.74 6.64 -7.11
C PRO A 129 16.17 6.10 -7.27
N LYS A 130 16.82 6.43 -8.39
CA LYS A 130 18.23 6.04 -8.63
C LYS A 130 19.20 6.75 -7.69
N GLU A 131 18.87 7.97 -7.33
CA GLU A 131 19.62 8.81 -6.40
C GLU A 131 18.68 9.33 -5.31
N ILE A 132 19.19 9.45 -4.08
CA ILE A 132 18.41 9.96 -2.96
C ILE A 132 18.42 11.49 -3.00
N GLU A 133 17.61 12.06 -3.89
CA GLU A 133 17.29 13.49 -3.91
C GLU A 133 15.93 13.74 -3.24
N GLY A 134 15.84 14.68 -2.32
CA GLY A 134 14.61 14.90 -1.54
C GLY A 134 14.35 13.79 -0.53
N VAL A 135 13.26 13.94 0.20
CA VAL A 135 12.97 13.20 1.42
C VAL A 135 11.95 12.12 1.13
N LYS A 136 12.30 10.89 1.50
CA LYS A 136 11.63 9.67 1.05
C LYS A 136 11.37 8.76 2.23
N LEU A 137 10.38 7.88 2.10
CA LEU A 137 10.15 6.85 3.10
C LEU A 137 11.19 5.74 2.91
N TRP A 138 11.91 5.42 3.99
CA TRP A 138 12.99 4.46 3.97
C TRP A 138 12.59 3.22 4.75
N TRP A 139 12.59 2.08 4.08
CA TRP A 139 12.55 0.79 4.74
C TRP A 139 13.96 0.34 5.03
N HIS A 140 14.26 0.21 6.31
CA HIS A 140 15.61 -0.06 6.77
C HIS A 140 15.64 -1.43 7.45
N SER A 141 16.21 -2.42 6.76
CA SER A 141 16.67 -3.66 7.38
C SER A 141 18.09 -3.43 7.89
N ILE A 142 18.29 -3.57 9.20
CA ILE A 142 19.62 -3.53 9.82
C ILE A 142 20.27 -4.90 9.70
N ASP A 143 19.50 -5.95 10.02
CA ASP A 143 19.85 -7.35 9.81
C ASP A 143 18.59 -8.18 9.49
N ASP A 144 18.68 -9.50 9.63
CA ASP A 144 17.58 -10.44 9.38
C ASP A 144 16.47 -10.38 10.45
N ILE A 145 16.65 -9.64 11.54
CA ILE A 145 15.71 -9.56 12.67
C ILE A 145 15.23 -8.12 12.85
N GLU A 146 16.15 -7.16 12.90
CA GLU A 146 15.91 -5.77 13.20
C GLU A 146 15.58 -4.97 11.93
N MET A 147 14.35 -4.47 11.86
CA MET A 147 13.81 -3.76 10.70
C MET A 147 12.95 -2.58 11.15
N TYR A 148 13.05 -1.46 10.44
CA TYR A 148 12.29 -0.26 10.72
C TYR A 148 11.70 0.35 9.45
N LEU A 149 10.51 0.93 9.60
CA LEU A 149 9.99 1.91 8.67
C LEU A 149 10.39 3.31 9.16
N VAL A 150 11.24 3.98 8.40
CA VAL A 150 11.82 5.27 8.78
C VAL A 150 11.28 6.37 7.88
N PRO A 151 10.47 7.30 8.40
CA PRO A 151 10.18 8.53 7.68
C PRO A 151 11.43 9.41 7.70
N TRP A 152 12.04 9.67 6.55
CA TRP A 152 13.12 10.67 6.51
C TRP A 152 12.48 12.05 6.71
N ALA A 153 13.02 12.94 7.54
CA ALA A 153 12.42 14.26 7.76
C ALA A 153 12.54 15.15 6.50
N PRO A 154 11.47 15.87 6.05
CA PRO A 154 10.23 16.16 6.77
C PRO A 154 9.05 15.19 6.52
N THR A 155 9.25 14.04 5.87
CA THR A 155 8.19 13.02 5.76
C THR A 155 7.72 12.65 7.17
N LYS A 156 6.42 12.45 7.32
CA LYS A 156 5.82 11.98 8.57
C LYS A 156 4.88 10.83 8.28
N LEU A 157 4.71 9.96 9.26
CA LEU A 157 3.83 8.81 9.15
C LEU A 157 3.12 8.50 10.46
N LEU A 158 2.06 7.72 10.35
CA LEU A 158 1.27 7.19 11.47
C LEU A 158 0.60 5.90 11.00
N LYS A 159 0.49 4.92 11.89
CA LYS A 159 -0.41 3.78 11.67
C LYS A 159 -1.86 4.25 11.78
N TYR A 160 -2.64 4.06 10.72
CA TYR A 160 -4.07 4.34 10.72
C TYR A 160 -4.71 3.54 11.86
N PRO A 161 -5.49 4.18 12.75
CA PRO A 161 -6.15 3.47 13.83
C PRO A 161 -7.15 2.51 13.19
N ASN A 162 -7.01 1.21 13.45
CA ASN A 162 -8.12 0.31 13.21
C ASN A 162 -9.27 0.86 14.04
N ALA A 163 -10.30 1.43 13.39
CA ALA A 163 -11.57 1.61 14.06
C ALA A 163 -11.87 0.24 14.63
N GLU A 164 -12.05 0.13 15.95
CA GLU A 164 -12.58 -1.10 16.53
C GLU A 164 -13.78 -1.47 15.67
N MET A 165 -13.64 -2.53 14.87
CA MET A 165 -14.69 -3.02 14.00
C MET A 165 -15.77 -3.55 14.95
N ASN A 166 -16.62 -2.63 15.41
CA ASN A 166 -17.82 -2.93 16.17
C ASN A 166 -18.88 -3.54 15.25
#